data_AF-A0A533U512-F1
#
_entry.id   AF-A0A533U512-F1
#
_cell.length_a   1.000
_cell.length_b   1.000
_cell.length_c   1.000
_cell.angle_alpha   90.00
_cell.angle_beta   90.00
_cell.angle_gamma   90.00
#
_symmetry.space_group_name_H-M   'P 1'
#
loop_
_entity.id
_entity.type
_entity.pdbx_description
1 polymer ?
#
loop_
_entity_poly.entity_id
_entity_poly.type
_entity_poly.pdbx_seq_one_letter_code
_entity_poly.pdbx_strand_id
1 'polypeptide(L)'
;MKHATLKKLATAAAIILSVFSPAKSHASVDLTPAATLSEAEQVAKQSTLFIAYNNSPYGESISETERLNRLNRINSEIKRVSETYSISLPKVSRMHIVDSIRGMYNPSRDEIVFSTNNMERTLRHEFAHVIDVRLGINNSEWKELVRTMESKYDFAPSAYARNNESEYWAETFAVYTSPNYGKTINRLPAELESFVQKVIARISTVKVMTASR
;
A
#
# COMPACT_ATOMS: atom_id res chain seq x y z
N MET A 1 -54.74 19.15 -27.01
CA MET A 1 -53.36 19.52 -26.63
C MET A 1 -53.37 20.09 -25.23
N LYS A 2 -52.45 19.59 -24.38
CA LYS A 2 -52.17 19.97 -22.97
C LYS A 2 -53.14 19.45 -21.90
N HIS A 3 -52.91 18.21 -21.45
CA HIS A 3 -53.28 17.76 -20.10
C HIS A 3 -52.27 16.72 -19.59
N ALA A 4 -51.90 16.87 -18.31
CA ALA A 4 -51.13 15.94 -17.44
C ALA A 4 -49.68 15.67 -17.89
N THR A 5 -48.64 15.79 -17.05
CA THR A 5 -48.49 15.05 -15.79
C THR A 5 -47.28 15.60 -15.03
N LEU A 6 -47.50 16.30 -13.90
CA LEU A 6 -46.47 16.49 -12.88
C LEU A 6 -46.75 15.49 -11.76
N LYS A 7 -46.21 14.28 -11.90
CA LYS A 7 -46.17 13.29 -10.83
C LYS A 7 -44.72 13.03 -10.45
N LYS A 8 -44.38 13.54 -9.25
CA LYS A 8 -43.48 13.00 -8.24
C LYS A 8 -42.66 11.77 -8.68
N LEU A 9 -41.35 11.96 -8.80
CA LEU A 9 -40.36 10.93 -8.50
C LEU A 9 -39.33 11.54 -7.55
N ALA A 10 -39.71 11.57 -6.28
CA ALA A 10 -38.75 11.56 -5.19
C ALA A 10 -38.26 10.12 -5.08
N THR A 11 -37.17 9.78 -5.78
CA THR A 11 -36.49 8.52 -5.57
C THR A 11 -35.60 8.68 -4.36
N ALA A 12 -36.02 8.06 -3.25
CA ALA A 12 -35.30 8.01 -2.00
C ALA A 12 -33.87 7.48 -2.21
N ALA A 13 -32.87 8.31 -1.95
CA ALA A 13 -31.51 7.85 -1.71
C ALA A 13 -31.47 7.21 -0.31
N ALA A 14 -31.85 5.94 -0.22
CA ALA A 14 -31.55 5.12 0.93
C ALA A 14 -30.05 4.75 0.87
N ILE A 15 -29.18 5.66 1.28
CA ILE A 15 -27.81 5.28 1.61
C ILE A 15 -27.88 4.60 2.96
N ILE A 16 -27.74 3.28 2.92
CA ILE A 16 -27.60 2.40 4.07
C ILE A 16 -26.47 2.96 4.93
N LEU A 17 -26.81 3.53 6.09
CA LEU A 17 -25.87 3.70 7.20
C LEU A 17 -25.51 2.28 7.66
N SER A 18 -24.53 1.67 7.01
CA SER A 18 -23.91 0.47 7.52
C SER A 18 -23.24 0.86 8.83
N VAL A 19 -23.85 0.38 9.91
CA VAL A 19 -23.38 0.47 11.28
C VAL A 19 -21.88 0.20 11.30
N PHE A 20 -21.09 1.26 11.48
CA PHE A 20 -19.69 1.14 11.87
C PHE A 20 -19.70 0.48 13.25
N SER A 21 -19.68 -0.85 13.28
CA SER A 21 -19.17 -1.55 14.45
C SER A 21 -17.68 -1.23 14.47
N PRO A 22 -17.13 -0.59 15.52
CA PRO A 22 -15.69 -0.51 15.65
C PRO A 22 -15.20 -1.96 15.64
N ALA A 23 -14.41 -2.30 14.62
CA ALA A 23 -13.69 -3.56 14.59
C ALA A 23 -13.00 -3.69 15.96
N LYS A 24 -13.19 -4.82 16.63
CA LYS A 24 -12.52 -5.12 17.90
C LYS A 24 -11.05 -4.75 17.73
N SER A 25 -10.55 -3.90 18.61
CA SER A 25 -9.14 -3.55 18.73
C SER A 25 -8.35 -4.86 18.79
N HIS A 26 -7.81 -5.25 17.63
CA HIS A 26 -6.85 -6.33 17.53
C HIS A 26 -5.57 -5.76 18.09
N ALA A 27 -4.93 -6.49 19.02
CA ALA A 27 -3.66 -6.09 19.62
C ALA A 27 -2.75 -5.50 18.56
N SER A 28 -2.67 -4.17 18.55
CA SER A 28 -1.81 -3.43 17.65
C SER A 28 -0.41 -3.87 18.03
N VAL A 29 0.30 -4.55 17.13
CA VAL A 29 1.75 -4.64 17.26
C VAL A 29 2.22 -3.21 17.50
N ASP A 30 2.83 -2.96 18.65
CA ASP A 30 3.26 -1.61 18.97
C ASP A 30 4.48 -1.29 18.11
N LEU A 31 4.21 -0.76 16.93
CA LEU A 31 5.20 -0.36 15.93
C LEU A 31 5.81 1.01 16.28
N THR A 32 5.95 1.32 17.57
CA THR A 32 6.61 2.54 18.07
C THR A 32 8.11 2.49 17.79
N PRO A 33 8.79 3.65 17.67
CA PRO A 33 10.23 3.67 17.51
C PRO A 33 10.92 2.94 18.66
N ALA A 34 11.71 1.92 18.33
CA ALA A 34 12.47 1.15 19.29
C ALA A 34 13.75 1.88 19.71
N ALA A 35 14.20 1.67 20.95
CA ALA A 35 15.42 2.26 21.47
C ALA A 35 16.68 1.50 21.00
N THR A 36 16.53 0.21 20.68
CA THR A 36 17.63 -0.67 20.26
C THR A 36 17.33 -1.35 18.92
N LEU A 37 18.38 -1.76 18.20
CA LEU A 37 18.22 -2.52 16.96
C LEU A 37 17.44 -3.81 17.22
N SER A 38 17.81 -4.57 18.26
CA SER A 38 17.14 -5.83 18.63
C SER A 38 15.63 -5.68 18.80
N GLU A 39 15.17 -4.65 19.52
CA GLU A 39 13.74 -4.35 19.68
C GLU A 39 13.09 -4.03 18.33
N ALA A 40 13.73 -3.19 17.51
CA ALA A 40 13.24 -2.86 16.18
C ALA A 40 13.08 -4.11 15.29
N GLU A 41 14.02 -5.07 15.37
CA GLU A 41 13.94 -6.33 14.63
C GLU A 41 12.79 -7.21 15.11
N GLN A 42 12.56 -7.29 16.42
CA GLN A 42 11.46 -8.06 17.00
C GLN A 42 10.11 -7.51 16.54
N VAL A 43 9.94 -6.19 16.61
CA VAL A 43 8.76 -5.47 16.14
C VAL A 43 8.51 -5.76 14.65
N ALA A 44 9.55 -5.70 13.84
CA ALA A 44 9.42 -5.94 12.40
C ALA A 44 9.20 -7.41 12.03
N LYS A 45 9.75 -8.37 12.79
CA LYS A 45 9.43 -9.81 12.64
C LYS A 45 7.94 -10.07 12.85
N GLN A 46 7.28 -9.32 13.75
CA GLN A 46 5.84 -9.46 13.98
C GLN A 46 5.01 -8.91 12.80
N SER A 47 5.50 -7.88 12.10
CA SER A 47 4.77 -7.20 11.02
C SER A 47 5.10 -7.69 9.60
N THR A 48 6.37 -8.00 9.29
CA THR A 48 6.87 -8.25 7.91
C THR A 48 7.85 -9.44 7.77
N LEU A 49 7.94 -10.25 8.84
CA LEU A 49 8.46 -11.62 8.98
C LEU A 49 9.91 -12.01 8.67
N PHE A 50 10.76 -11.23 8.00
CA PHE A 50 12.21 -11.51 8.09
C PHE A 50 13.06 -10.33 7.63
N ILE A 51 14.09 -9.99 8.41
CA ILE A 51 15.03 -8.93 8.06
C ILE A 51 16.41 -9.53 7.84
N ALA A 52 16.96 -9.29 6.65
CA ALA A 52 18.34 -9.60 6.33
C ALA A 52 19.17 -8.33 6.42
N TYR A 53 20.14 -8.33 7.34
CA TYR A 53 20.98 -7.16 7.63
C TYR A 53 22.34 -7.17 6.92
N ASN A 54 22.85 -8.35 6.56
CA ASN A 54 24.24 -8.50 6.11
C ASN A 54 24.31 -9.34 4.81
N ASN A 55 25.22 -8.95 3.92
CA ASN A 55 25.50 -9.59 2.63
C ASN A 55 24.33 -9.57 1.63
N SER A 56 23.70 -8.41 1.48
CA SER A 56 22.78 -8.20 0.36
C SER A 56 23.58 -7.98 -0.92
N PRO A 57 23.26 -8.66 -2.03
CA PRO A 57 23.82 -8.31 -3.34
C PRO A 57 23.22 -7.00 -3.90
N TYR A 58 22.32 -6.35 -3.15
CA TYR A 58 21.49 -5.24 -3.63
C TYR A 58 21.97 -3.86 -3.14
N GLY A 59 22.99 -3.79 -2.29
CA GLY A 59 23.48 -2.53 -1.74
C GLY A 59 24.61 -2.70 -0.74
N GLU A 60 25.14 -1.58 -0.26
CA GLU A 60 26.24 -1.57 0.71
C GLU A 60 25.73 -1.80 2.13
N SER A 61 26.59 -2.40 2.95
CA SER A 61 26.33 -2.55 4.39
C SER A 61 26.26 -1.19 5.07
N ILE A 62 25.40 -1.07 6.07
CA ILE A 62 25.20 0.17 6.84
C ILE A 62 25.42 -0.05 8.34
N SER A 63 25.75 1.03 9.05
CA SER A 63 26.02 0.98 10.49
C SER A 63 24.80 0.49 11.29
N GLU A 64 25.01 0.02 12.52
CA GLU A 64 23.93 -0.37 13.42
C GLU A 64 22.94 0.77 13.69
N THR A 65 23.45 1.97 13.95
CA THR A 65 22.64 3.18 14.13
C THR A 65 21.77 3.45 12.91
N GLU A 66 22.33 3.33 11.71
CA GLU A 66 21.58 3.54 10.47
C GLU A 66 20.53 2.45 10.25
N ARG A 67 20.84 1.18 10.56
CA ARG A 67 19.87 0.09 10.53
C ARG A 67 18.68 0.34 11.46
N LEU A 68 18.95 0.76 12.70
CA LEU A 68 17.92 1.10 13.68
C LEU A 68 17.03 2.24 13.18
N ASN A 69 17.64 3.33 12.72
CA ASN A 69 16.90 4.50 12.20
C ASN A 69 15.98 4.12 11.03
N ARG A 70 16.50 3.37 10.05
CA ARG A 70 15.73 2.91 8.89
C ARG A 70 14.60 1.97 9.29
N LEU A 71 14.88 1.03 10.19
CA LEU A 71 13.88 0.07 10.63
C LEU A 71 12.74 0.74 11.41
N ASN A 72 13.05 1.73 12.25
CA ASN A 72 12.05 2.53 12.93
C ASN A 72 11.16 3.33 11.96
N ARG A 73 11.74 3.89 10.89
CA ARG A 73 10.98 4.58 9.84
C ARG A 73 10.06 3.62 9.08
N ILE A 74 10.57 2.44 8.70
CA ILE A 74 9.81 1.37 8.06
C ILE A 74 8.63 0.94 8.93
N ASN A 75 8.89 0.63 10.21
CA ASN A 75 7.85 0.23 11.17
C ASN A 75 6.79 1.31 11.34
N SER A 76 7.20 2.57 11.47
CA SER A 76 6.29 3.72 11.60
C SER A 76 5.40 3.89 10.37
N GLU A 77 5.95 3.71 9.17
CA GLU A 77 5.20 3.86 7.93
C GLU A 77 4.23 2.68 7.71
N ILE A 78 4.65 1.45 8.02
CA ILE A 78 3.77 0.28 8.01
C ILE A 78 2.61 0.49 8.98
N LYS A 79 2.89 0.98 10.19
CA LYS A 79 1.88 1.31 11.19
C LYS A 79 0.88 2.31 10.63
N ARG A 80 1.38 3.45 10.14
CA ARG A 80 0.56 4.54 9.61
C ARG A 80 -0.36 4.04 8.50
N VAL A 81 0.17 3.34 7.50
CA VAL A 81 -0.63 2.81 6.38
C VAL A 81 -1.67 1.82 6.90
N SER A 82 -1.27 0.89 7.76
CA SER A 82 -2.16 -0.14 8.33
C SER A 82 -3.31 0.49 9.13
N GLU A 83 -3.03 1.48 9.97
CA GLU A 83 -4.03 2.18 10.78
C GLU A 83 -4.94 3.07 9.93
N THR A 84 -4.35 3.87 9.03
CA THR A 84 -5.11 4.81 8.17
C THR A 84 -6.14 4.09 7.32
N TYR A 85 -5.78 2.91 6.80
CA TYR A 85 -6.65 2.15 5.90
C TYR A 85 -7.29 0.92 6.54
N SER A 86 -7.07 0.69 7.85
CA SER A 86 -7.56 -0.50 8.56
C SER A 86 -7.22 -1.81 7.83
N ILE A 87 -5.97 -1.92 7.35
CA ILE A 87 -5.43 -3.10 6.66
C ILE A 87 -4.28 -3.71 7.44
N SER A 88 -3.86 -4.90 7.02
CA SER A 88 -2.55 -5.45 7.38
C SER A 88 -1.82 -5.73 6.07
N LEU A 89 -0.69 -5.04 5.87
CA LEU A 89 0.12 -5.25 4.67
C LEU A 89 0.58 -6.72 4.59
N PRO A 90 0.66 -7.30 3.38
CA PRO A 90 1.09 -8.69 3.22
C PRO A 90 2.52 -8.87 3.72
N LYS A 91 2.78 -10.02 4.34
CA LYS A 91 4.12 -10.39 4.80
C LYS A 91 5.02 -10.75 3.61
N VAL A 92 6.31 -10.45 3.75
CA VAL A 92 7.37 -10.85 2.81
C VAL A 92 8.37 -11.78 3.51
N SER A 93 9.07 -12.57 2.73
CA SER A 93 10.02 -13.56 3.23
C SER A 93 11.38 -12.97 3.57
N ARG A 94 11.73 -11.79 3.05
CA ARG A 94 12.96 -11.07 3.40
C ARG A 94 12.86 -9.57 3.12
N MET A 95 13.45 -8.79 4.00
CA MET A 95 13.63 -7.34 3.84
C MET A 95 15.10 -7.00 3.99
N HIS A 96 15.68 -6.35 2.99
CA HIS A 96 17.08 -5.92 2.99
C HIS A 96 17.19 -4.47 3.45
N ILE A 97 17.89 -4.26 4.57
CA ILE A 97 18.17 -2.92 5.11
C ILE A 97 19.62 -2.57 4.76
N VAL A 98 19.80 -2.04 3.55
CA VAL A 98 21.11 -1.71 2.95
C VAL A 98 21.09 -0.32 2.33
N ASP A 99 22.26 0.24 2.04
CA ASP A 99 22.36 1.46 1.23
C ASP A 99 22.20 1.12 -0.25
N SER A 100 21.06 1.53 -0.81
CA SER A 100 20.72 1.35 -2.21
C SER A 100 20.04 2.61 -2.72
N ILE A 101 20.40 3.01 -3.93
CA ILE A 101 19.75 4.11 -4.63
C ILE A 101 18.33 3.75 -5.11
N ARG A 102 17.99 2.46 -5.21
CA ARG A 102 16.71 1.96 -5.75
C ARG A 102 16.00 0.99 -4.82
N GLY A 103 14.66 1.08 -4.82
CA GLY A 103 13.79 0.05 -4.26
C GLY A 103 13.63 -1.10 -5.23
N MET A 104 13.27 -2.27 -4.70
CA MET A 104 12.93 -3.43 -5.52
C MET A 104 12.12 -4.43 -4.70
N TYR A 105 11.10 -5.02 -5.31
CA TYR A 105 10.52 -6.28 -4.90
C TYR A 105 10.92 -7.39 -5.87
N ASN A 106 11.48 -8.48 -5.33
CA ASN A 106 11.75 -9.71 -6.07
C ASN A 106 10.66 -10.75 -5.76
N PRO A 107 9.72 -11.01 -6.67
CA PRO A 107 8.62 -11.94 -6.41
C PRO A 107 9.07 -13.40 -6.32
N SER A 108 10.13 -13.79 -7.03
CA SER A 108 10.64 -15.17 -7.04
C SER A 108 11.25 -15.60 -5.72
N ARG A 109 11.86 -14.66 -5.01
CA ARG A 109 12.47 -14.88 -3.69
C ARG A 109 11.66 -14.28 -2.54
N ASP A 110 10.62 -13.54 -2.88
CA ASP A 110 9.77 -12.80 -1.96
C ASP A 110 10.56 -11.86 -1.04
N GLU A 111 11.43 -11.04 -1.65
CA GLU A 111 12.35 -10.15 -0.94
C GLU A 111 12.15 -8.69 -1.37
N ILE A 112 12.20 -7.76 -0.42
CA ILE A 112 12.17 -6.30 -0.68
C ILE A 112 13.52 -5.67 -0.33
N VAL A 113 13.94 -4.72 -1.16
CA VAL A 113 15.02 -3.76 -0.91
C VAL A 113 14.41 -2.36 -0.90
N PHE A 114 14.77 -1.53 0.07
CA PHE A 114 14.32 -0.13 0.11
C PHE A 114 15.42 0.84 -0.32
N SER A 115 15.02 1.86 -1.08
CA SER A 115 15.88 2.99 -1.44
C SER A 115 16.10 3.92 -0.25
N THR A 116 17.29 4.50 -0.17
CA THR A 116 17.67 5.47 0.87
C THR A 116 17.16 6.88 0.61
N ASN A 117 16.88 7.23 -0.64
CA ASN A 117 16.52 8.59 -1.05
C ASN A 117 15.07 8.98 -0.72
N ASN A 118 14.15 8.00 -0.59
CA ASN A 118 12.75 8.24 -0.21
C ASN A 118 12.11 6.96 0.33
N MET A 119 12.50 6.60 1.55
CA MET A 119 12.21 5.30 2.14
C MET A 119 10.70 5.02 2.27
N GLU A 120 9.93 5.96 2.78
CA GLU A 120 8.49 5.79 3.03
C GLU A 120 7.73 5.62 1.71
N ARG A 121 8.05 6.43 0.69
CA ARG A 121 7.45 6.27 -0.64
C ARG A 121 7.84 4.94 -1.27
N THR A 122 9.12 4.59 -1.20
CA THR A 122 9.63 3.32 -1.74
C THR A 122 8.94 2.16 -1.06
N LEU A 123 8.75 2.23 0.26
CA LEU A 123 8.01 1.22 1.01
C LEU A 123 6.62 1.02 0.43
N ARG A 124 5.83 2.09 0.29
CA ARG A 124 4.47 1.96 -0.26
C ARG A 124 4.48 1.42 -1.69
N HIS A 125 5.45 1.82 -2.51
CA HIS A 125 5.62 1.34 -3.87
C HIS A 125 5.94 -0.16 -3.91
N GLU A 126 6.97 -0.63 -3.19
CA GLU A 126 7.34 -2.06 -3.21
C GLU A 126 6.27 -2.94 -2.59
N PHE A 127 5.60 -2.50 -1.52
CA PHE A 127 4.46 -3.25 -0.96
C PHE A 127 3.28 -3.33 -1.93
N ALA A 128 3.09 -2.35 -2.81
CA ALA A 128 2.08 -2.45 -3.84
C ALA A 128 2.38 -3.58 -4.82
N HIS A 129 3.64 -3.79 -5.20
CA HIS A 129 4.03 -4.97 -6.01
C HIS A 129 3.78 -6.29 -5.26
N VAL A 130 4.01 -6.35 -3.94
CA VAL A 130 3.63 -7.52 -3.13
C VAL A 130 2.12 -7.74 -3.18
N ILE A 131 1.32 -6.68 -2.98
CA ILE A 131 -0.14 -6.75 -3.02
C ILE A 131 -0.61 -7.23 -4.41
N ASP A 132 0.01 -6.75 -5.48
CA ASP A 132 -0.28 -7.20 -6.84
C ASP A 132 -0.10 -8.71 -6.97
N VAL A 133 1.08 -9.22 -6.64
CA VAL A 133 1.38 -10.66 -6.72
C VAL A 133 0.44 -11.49 -5.85
N ARG A 134 0.10 -11.01 -4.64
CA ARG A 134 -0.75 -11.76 -3.71
C ARG A 134 -2.24 -11.74 -4.07
N LEU A 135 -2.73 -10.67 -4.70
CA LEU A 135 -4.15 -10.49 -5.00
C LEU A 135 -4.49 -10.58 -6.49
N GLY A 136 -3.50 -10.72 -7.36
CA GLY A 136 -3.65 -10.73 -8.82
C GLY A 136 -4.25 -9.41 -9.31
N ILE A 137 -3.63 -8.28 -8.95
CA ILE A 137 -4.15 -6.94 -9.30
C ILE A 137 -3.98 -6.66 -10.78
N ASN A 138 -2.87 -7.08 -11.40
CA ASN A 138 -2.56 -6.92 -12.82
C ASN A 138 -3.38 -7.86 -13.73
N ASN A 139 -4.70 -7.80 -13.56
CA ASN A 139 -5.71 -8.53 -14.31
C ASN A 139 -6.37 -7.63 -15.39
N SER A 140 -7.39 -8.14 -16.08
CA SER A 140 -8.06 -7.42 -17.17
C SER A 140 -8.75 -6.13 -16.74
N GLU A 141 -9.32 -6.07 -15.53
CA GLU A 141 -9.99 -4.87 -15.01
C GLU A 141 -8.97 -3.74 -14.83
N TRP A 142 -7.82 -4.04 -14.22
CA TRP A 142 -6.75 -3.07 -14.04
C TRP A 142 -6.16 -2.59 -15.37
N LYS A 143 -5.86 -3.52 -16.28
CA LYS A 143 -5.30 -3.18 -17.60
C LYS A 143 -6.22 -2.26 -18.40
N GLU A 144 -7.53 -2.51 -18.36
CA GLU A 144 -8.49 -1.65 -19.06
C GLU A 144 -8.60 -0.26 -18.42
N LEU A 145 -8.53 -0.20 -17.09
CA LEU A 145 -8.49 1.07 -16.37
C LEU A 145 -7.24 1.88 -16.75
N VAL A 146 -6.04 1.27 -16.76
CA VAL A 146 -4.79 1.93 -17.17
C VAL A 146 -4.91 2.46 -18.61
N ARG A 147 -5.36 1.63 -19.56
CA ARG A 147 -5.57 2.07 -20.95
C ARG A 147 -6.54 3.25 -21.03
N THR A 148 -7.61 3.24 -20.25
CA THR A 148 -8.56 4.36 -20.21
C THR A 148 -7.90 5.62 -19.68
N MET A 149 -7.12 5.52 -18.60
CA MET A 149 -6.38 6.65 -18.03
C MET A 149 -5.40 7.26 -19.02
N GLU A 150 -4.63 6.43 -19.73
CA GLU A 150 -3.64 6.89 -20.69
C GLU A 150 -4.26 7.43 -21.98
N SER A 151 -5.22 6.71 -22.57
CA SER A 151 -5.76 7.08 -23.89
C SER A 151 -6.81 8.20 -23.84
N LYS A 152 -7.65 8.23 -22.81
CA LYS A 152 -8.75 9.19 -22.71
C LYS A 152 -8.37 10.42 -21.90
N TYR A 153 -7.56 10.25 -20.86
CA TYR A 153 -7.25 11.32 -19.91
C TYR A 153 -5.79 11.78 -19.96
N ASP A 154 -4.94 11.13 -20.76
CA ASP A 154 -3.47 11.30 -20.78
C ASP A 154 -2.86 11.37 -19.37
N PHE A 155 -3.40 10.53 -18.48
CA PHE A 155 -3.05 10.54 -17.07
C PHE A 155 -2.10 9.39 -16.75
N ALA A 156 -1.12 9.67 -15.90
CA ALA A 156 -0.34 8.70 -15.14
C ALA A 156 0.06 9.32 -13.80
N PRO A 157 0.13 8.56 -12.70
CA PRO A 157 0.49 9.11 -11.38
C PRO A 157 1.94 9.61 -11.33
N SER A 158 2.79 9.16 -12.25
CA SER A 158 4.13 9.68 -12.50
C SER A 158 4.60 9.31 -13.91
N ALA A 159 5.74 9.85 -14.35
CA ALA A 159 6.37 9.40 -15.59
C ALA A 159 6.82 7.92 -15.51
N TYR A 160 7.25 7.46 -14.33
CA TYR A 160 7.72 6.09 -14.12
C TYR A 160 6.59 5.05 -14.22
N ALA A 161 5.37 5.43 -13.83
CA ALA A 161 4.17 4.60 -13.92
C ALA A 161 3.86 4.11 -15.35
N ARG A 162 4.32 4.84 -16.38
CA ARG A 162 4.08 4.50 -17.79
C ARG A 162 4.95 3.35 -18.31
N ASN A 163 5.86 2.81 -17.48
CA ASN A 163 6.72 1.71 -17.91
C ASN A 163 5.95 0.40 -18.15
N ASN A 164 4.93 0.12 -17.32
CA ASN A 164 4.03 -1.02 -17.45
C ASN A 164 2.90 -0.92 -16.40
N GLU A 165 1.91 -1.80 -16.48
CA GLU A 165 0.74 -1.78 -15.59
C GLU A 165 1.07 -2.11 -14.13
N SER A 166 2.14 -2.86 -13.85
CA SER A 166 2.62 -3.14 -12.49
C SER A 166 3.17 -1.87 -11.84
N GLU A 167 4.00 -1.11 -12.57
CA GLU A 167 4.51 0.18 -12.10
C GLU A 167 3.41 1.21 -11.96
N TYR A 168 2.43 1.18 -12.89
CA TYR A 168 1.26 2.03 -12.78
C TYR A 168 0.51 1.77 -11.47
N TRP A 169 0.30 0.50 -11.11
CA TRP A 169 -0.33 0.12 -9.86
C TRP A 169 0.50 0.58 -8.66
N ALA A 170 1.80 0.31 -8.67
CA ALA A 170 2.67 0.63 -7.54
C ALA A 170 2.77 2.13 -7.28
N GLU A 171 2.87 2.94 -8.33
CA GLU A 171 2.87 4.39 -8.24
C GLU A 171 1.51 4.94 -7.80
N THR A 172 0.41 4.39 -8.32
CA THR A 172 -0.96 4.77 -7.92
C THR A 172 -1.16 4.52 -6.42
N PHE A 173 -0.82 3.33 -5.95
CA PHE A 173 -0.94 2.97 -4.54
C PHE A 173 -0.05 3.85 -3.67
N ALA A 174 1.22 4.05 -4.04
CA ALA A 174 2.17 4.86 -3.27
C ALA A 174 1.77 6.34 -3.15
N VAL A 175 1.14 6.90 -4.19
CA VAL A 175 0.56 8.25 -4.20
C VAL A 175 -0.68 8.30 -3.30
N TYR A 176 -1.65 7.41 -3.53
CA TYR A 176 -2.91 7.37 -2.79
C TYR A 176 -2.69 7.21 -1.28
N THR A 177 -1.72 6.39 -0.91
CA THR A 177 -1.41 6.07 0.50
C THR A 177 -0.45 7.05 1.17
N SER A 178 -0.02 8.11 0.47
CA SER A 178 0.85 9.15 1.02
C SER A 178 0.16 9.96 2.13
N PRO A 179 0.86 10.36 3.20
CA PRO A 179 0.28 11.23 4.24
C PRO A 179 -0.13 12.63 3.73
N ASN A 180 0.38 13.01 2.56
CA ASN A 180 0.13 14.28 1.89
C ASN A 180 -0.94 14.20 0.78
N TYR A 181 -1.55 13.03 0.59
CA TYR A 181 -2.58 12.80 -0.41
C TYR A 181 -3.81 13.71 -0.17
N GLY A 182 -4.22 14.46 -1.19
CA GLY A 182 -5.31 15.43 -1.10
C GLY A 182 -4.98 16.69 -0.30
N LYS A 183 -3.72 16.87 0.15
CA LYS A 183 -3.24 18.08 0.82
C LYS A 183 -2.30 18.86 -0.09
N THR A 184 -1.13 18.29 -0.35
CA THR A 184 -0.10 18.86 -1.25
C THR A 184 0.17 17.96 -2.46
N ILE A 185 -0.31 16.71 -2.43
CA ILE A 185 -0.33 15.81 -3.58
C ILE A 185 -1.75 15.81 -4.14
N ASN A 186 -1.87 16.06 -5.43
CA ASN A 186 -3.15 16.07 -6.14
C ASN A 186 -3.86 14.73 -6.02
N ARG A 187 -5.19 14.80 -5.96
CA ARG A 187 -6.06 13.62 -5.98
C ARG A 187 -5.92 12.92 -7.33
N LEU A 188 -5.94 11.59 -7.30
CA LEU A 188 -6.03 10.75 -8.48
C LEU A 188 -7.42 10.88 -9.11
N PRO A 189 -7.57 10.57 -10.41
CA PRO A 189 -8.87 10.33 -11.03
C PRO A 189 -9.72 9.38 -10.18
N ALA A 190 -11.03 9.66 -10.08
CA ALA A 190 -11.94 8.96 -9.18
C ALA A 190 -12.01 7.45 -9.46
N GLU A 191 -11.86 7.04 -10.72
CA GLU A 191 -11.82 5.65 -11.13
C GLU A 191 -10.60 4.91 -10.55
N LEU A 192 -9.43 5.56 -10.51
CA LEU A 192 -8.22 5.00 -9.88
C LEU A 192 -8.37 4.94 -8.35
N GLU A 193 -8.93 5.98 -7.73
CA GLU A 193 -9.19 5.96 -6.28
C GLU A 193 -10.14 4.83 -5.90
N SER A 194 -11.23 4.67 -6.64
CA SER A 194 -12.21 3.60 -6.44
C SER A 194 -11.56 2.22 -6.57
N PHE A 195 -10.70 2.03 -7.57
CA PHE A 195 -9.95 0.80 -7.74
C PHE A 195 -9.03 0.52 -6.55
N VAL A 196 -8.24 1.51 -6.10
CA VAL A 196 -7.37 1.35 -4.91
C VAL A 196 -8.18 1.02 -3.66
N GLN A 197 -9.33 1.69 -3.45
CA GLN A 197 -10.22 1.39 -2.32
C GLN A 197 -10.77 -0.04 -2.37
N LYS A 198 -11.15 -0.52 -3.55
CA LYS A 198 -11.57 -1.92 -3.76
C LYS A 198 -10.45 -2.90 -3.38
N VAL A 199 -9.20 -2.60 -3.76
CA VAL A 199 -8.05 -3.42 -3.38
C VAL A 199 -7.80 -3.39 -1.87
N ILE A 200 -7.84 -2.21 -1.24
CA ILE A 200 -7.72 -2.04 0.22
C ILE A 200 -8.77 -2.89 0.95
N ALA A 201 -10.02 -2.85 0.51
CA ALA A 201 -11.08 -3.68 1.06
C ALA A 201 -10.79 -5.19 0.94
N ARG A 202 -10.20 -5.63 -0.19
CA ARG A 202 -9.76 -7.03 -0.37
C ARG A 202 -8.60 -7.43 0.56
N ILE A 203 -7.68 -6.51 0.85
CA ILE A 203 -6.60 -6.78 1.82
C ILE A 203 -7.21 -7.05 3.22
N SER A 204 -8.18 -6.24 3.63
CA SER A 204 -8.86 -6.40 4.92
C SER A 204 -9.61 -7.72 5.05
N THR A 205 -10.16 -8.29 3.97
CA THR A 205 -10.94 -9.54 4.02
C THR A 205 -10.06 -10.80 4.08
N VAL A 206 -8.88 -10.81 3.44
CA VAL A 206 -7.93 -11.95 3.51
C VAL A 206 -7.45 -12.22 4.94
N LYS A 207 -7.42 -11.18 5.79
CA LYS A 207 -7.09 -11.28 7.22
C LYS A 207 -8.12 -12.10 8.03
N VAL A 208 -9.39 -12.07 7.65
CA VAL A 208 -10.47 -12.76 8.40
C VAL A 208 -10.37 -14.28 8.23
N MET A 209 -9.93 -14.76 7.07
CA MET A 209 -9.89 -16.21 6.77
C MET A 209 -8.67 -16.93 7.36
N THR A 210 -7.58 -16.22 7.65
CA THR A 210 -6.36 -16.82 8.22
C THR A 210 -6.34 -16.84 9.75
N ALA A 211 -7.16 -16.03 10.42
CA ALA A 211 -7.29 -16.00 11.89
C ALA A 211 -8.33 -16.98 12.47
N SER A 212 -8.99 -17.78 11.62
CA SER A 212 -10.04 -18.75 12.01
C SER A 212 -9.57 -20.21 11.89
N ARG A 213 -8.26 -20.47 11.96
CA ARG A 213 -7.69 -21.82 12.02
C ARG A 213 -6.90 -22.01 13.29
#